data_AF-A0A7W0N9K4-F1
#
_entry.id   AF-A0A7W0N9K4-F1
#
_cell.length_a   1.000
_cell.length_b   1.000
_cell.length_c   1.000
_cell.angle_alpha   90.00
_cell.angle_beta   90.00
_cell.angle_gamma   90.00
#
_symmetry.space_group_name_H-M   'P 1'
#
loop_
_entity.id
_entity.type
_entity.pdbx_description
1 polymer ?
#
loop_
_entity_poly.entity_id
_entity_poly.type
_entity_poly.pdbx_seq_one_letter_code
_entity_poly.pdbx_strand_id
1 'polypeptide(L)'
;YQAARDSGQVLVARHSGTVAAVSGRQIKIQDDEESEHLYNLQKFVRSNQDTCINQRPSVSTGDRVEVGQIIADSSSTENGELALGQNVLVAFMPWEGGNFEDAILISERLVRDDVFTSIHIEKYESEARDTKLGPEEITRDIPNVGEESLANLDENGIIRIGAEVRPNDILVGKVTPRGETELSAEERLLRAIFGEKAREVKDTSLRVPHGVHGKVIDVKQFRRDDSSDHELPAGVNENVRVMIAQKRKISEGDKMAGRHGNKGVISRILPIEDMPFLPDGQPVDIILNPIGVPSRMNLGQVLETHLGWAAQVLGFKVATPVFDGAKEEEIREALREAGLPEDGKVDLYDGRTGEKFDRPVTVGIIYMLKLAHLVEDKIHARSTGPYSLVTQQPLGGKAQFGGQRFGEMEVWALEAYGAAHILQEMLTVKSDDVVGRVKTYEAIVKGDEIVEAGVPESFKVLVKELRSLGLSIDVINEDEQTVEFTEDTSRDLLSNIDRINLTGFERTGD
;
A
#
# COMPACT_ATOMS: atom_id res chain seq x y z
N TYR A 1 -27.22 7.45 -12.41
CA TYR A 1 -27.72 8.69 -11.76
C TYR A 1 -28.03 8.55 -10.28
N GLN A 2 -28.99 7.70 -9.87
CA GLN A 2 -29.50 7.73 -8.49
C GLN A 2 -28.45 7.44 -7.41
N ALA A 3 -27.62 6.40 -7.58
CA ALA A 3 -26.61 6.03 -6.59
C ALA A 3 -25.60 7.16 -6.28
N ALA A 4 -25.13 7.88 -7.31
CA ALA A 4 -24.18 8.98 -7.14
C ALA A 4 -24.82 10.23 -6.52
N ARG A 5 -26.08 10.51 -6.85
CA ARG A 5 -26.86 11.62 -6.27
C ARG A 5 -27.17 11.36 -4.80
N ASP A 6 -27.69 10.19 -4.49
CA ASP A 6 -28.15 9.84 -3.13
C ASP A 6 -26.96 9.63 -2.16
N SER A 7 -25.75 9.36 -2.68
CA SER A 7 -24.55 9.26 -1.85
C SER A 7 -24.03 10.62 -1.35
N GLY A 8 -24.53 11.74 -1.89
CA GLY A 8 -24.10 13.09 -1.53
C GLY A 8 -22.66 13.44 -1.97
N GLN A 9 -22.04 12.65 -2.86
CA GLN A 9 -20.69 12.93 -3.34
C GLN A 9 -20.67 13.97 -4.47
N VAL A 10 -21.69 13.95 -5.32
CA VAL A 10 -21.88 14.96 -6.37
C VAL A 10 -22.51 16.22 -5.77
N LEU A 11 -22.21 17.37 -6.37
CA LEU A 11 -22.82 18.62 -5.98
C LEU A 11 -24.07 18.88 -6.83
N VAL A 12 -25.21 19.12 -6.17
CA VAL A 12 -26.48 19.43 -6.83
C VAL A 12 -26.88 20.89 -6.61
N ALA A 13 -27.47 21.51 -7.64
CA ALA A 13 -28.02 22.85 -7.55
C ALA A 13 -29.21 22.88 -6.59
N ARG A 14 -29.20 23.81 -5.62
CA ARG A 14 -30.32 24.05 -4.70
C ARG A 14 -31.34 25.06 -5.25
N HIS A 15 -30.90 25.88 -6.19
CA HIS A 15 -31.67 26.97 -6.80
C HIS A 15 -31.56 26.86 -8.32
N SER A 16 -32.68 27.08 -9.02
CA SER A 16 -32.66 27.26 -10.47
C SER A 16 -32.08 28.62 -10.81
N GLY A 17 -31.32 28.71 -11.89
CA GLY A 17 -30.65 29.96 -12.26
C GLY A 17 -29.68 29.82 -13.42
N THR A 18 -28.89 30.86 -13.64
CA THR A 18 -27.82 30.89 -14.64
C THR A 18 -26.47 30.86 -13.95
N VAL A 19 -25.55 30.05 -14.46
CA VAL A 19 -24.19 29.96 -13.93
C VAL A 19 -23.41 31.23 -14.27
N ALA A 20 -23.18 32.07 -13.26
CA ALA A 20 -22.50 33.36 -13.41
C ALA A 20 -20.97 33.21 -13.51
N ALA A 21 -20.39 32.27 -12.78
CA ALA A 21 -18.96 31.99 -12.83
C ALA A 21 -18.62 30.55 -12.43
N VAL A 22 -17.67 29.94 -13.13
CA VAL A 22 -17.14 28.62 -12.82
C VAL A 22 -15.64 28.70 -12.61
N SER A 23 -15.16 28.10 -11.53
CA SER A 23 -13.73 27.91 -11.27
C SER A 23 -13.47 26.50 -10.75
N GLY A 24 -12.19 26.10 -10.69
CA GLY A 24 -11.82 24.81 -10.12
C GLY A 24 -12.09 24.65 -8.62
N ARG A 25 -12.47 25.72 -7.90
CA ARG A 25 -12.73 25.71 -6.44
C ARG A 25 -14.16 26.07 -6.06
N GLN A 26 -14.87 26.79 -6.90
CA GLN A 26 -16.20 27.30 -6.60
C GLN A 26 -17.01 27.50 -7.88
N ILE A 27 -18.32 27.33 -7.75
CA ILE A 27 -19.34 27.58 -8.78
C ILE A 27 -20.29 28.64 -8.23
N LYS A 28 -20.58 29.66 -9.03
CA LYS A 28 -21.49 30.75 -8.67
C LYS A 28 -22.71 30.71 -9.59
N ILE A 29 -23.89 30.62 -9.00
CA ILE A 29 -25.17 30.57 -9.71
C ILE A 29 -25.97 31.81 -9.30
N GLN A 30 -26.43 32.58 -10.29
CA GLN A 30 -27.39 33.65 -10.08
C GLN A 30 -28.79 33.09 -10.32
N ASP A 31 -29.64 33.13 -9.31
CA ASP A 31 -31.01 32.62 -9.43
C ASP A 31 -31.90 33.58 -10.24
N ASP A 32 -33.14 33.14 -10.49
CA ASP A 32 -34.14 33.92 -11.23
C ASP A 32 -34.62 35.18 -10.46
N GLU A 33 -34.31 35.29 -9.16
CA GLU A 33 -34.58 36.45 -8.30
C GLU A 33 -33.35 37.39 -8.20
N GLU A 34 -32.35 37.20 -9.07
CA GLU A 34 -31.07 37.91 -9.12
C GLU A 34 -30.17 37.74 -7.87
N SER A 35 -30.46 36.77 -7.00
CA SER A 35 -29.63 36.45 -5.84
C SER A 35 -28.49 35.51 -6.21
N GLU A 36 -27.31 35.77 -5.64
CA GLU A 36 -26.09 35.02 -5.93
C GLU A 36 -25.86 33.89 -4.91
N HIS A 37 -25.77 32.66 -5.40
CA HIS A 37 -25.51 31.46 -4.61
C HIS A 37 -24.13 30.90 -4.91
N LEU A 38 -23.30 30.77 -3.87
CA LEU A 38 -21.94 30.24 -3.98
C LEU A 38 -21.88 28.79 -3.53
N TYR A 39 -21.30 27.93 -4.37
CA TYR A 39 -21.07 26.53 -4.07
C TYR A 39 -19.56 26.25 -4.06
N ASN A 40 -19.04 25.85 -2.90
CA ASN A 40 -17.63 25.50 -2.72
C ASN A 40 -17.38 24.03 -3.06
N LEU A 41 -16.33 23.77 -3.84
CA LEU A 41 -15.92 22.43 -4.24
C LEU A 41 -14.86 21.87 -3.29
N GLN A 42 -14.99 20.60 -2.97
CA GLN A 42 -13.97 19.86 -2.23
C GLN A 42 -12.80 19.50 -3.16
N LYS A 43 -11.58 19.94 -2.83
CA LYS A 43 -10.38 19.73 -3.65
C LYS A 43 -9.33 18.95 -2.89
N PHE A 44 -8.93 17.81 -3.44
CA PHE A 44 -7.88 16.93 -2.89
C PHE A 44 -8.07 16.61 -1.40
N VAL A 45 -9.30 16.29 -1.02
CA VAL A 45 -9.63 15.92 0.35
C VAL A 45 -9.32 14.44 0.56
N ARG A 46 -8.55 14.14 1.61
CA ARG A 46 -8.27 12.75 2.02
C ARG A 46 -9.55 12.05 2.50
N SER A 47 -9.79 10.84 2.01
CA SER A 47 -10.83 9.96 2.54
C SER A 47 -10.32 9.12 3.72
N ASN A 48 -11.21 8.39 4.39
CA ASN A 48 -10.84 7.49 5.48
C ASN A 48 -9.94 6.32 5.05
N GLN A 49 -9.94 5.97 3.76
CA GLN A 49 -9.15 4.88 3.17
C GLN A 49 -7.97 5.43 2.35
N ASP A 50 -7.51 6.64 2.67
CA ASP A 50 -6.39 7.31 2.00
C ASP A 50 -6.56 7.53 0.49
N THR A 51 -7.81 7.49 0.01
CA THR A 51 -8.14 7.87 -1.38
C THR A 51 -8.41 9.37 -1.48
N CYS A 52 -8.44 9.89 -2.71
CA CYS A 52 -8.68 11.30 -2.98
C CYS A 52 -10.15 11.59 -3.30
N ILE A 53 -10.77 12.53 -2.58
CA ILE A 53 -12.05 13.16 -2.92
C ILE A 53 -11.78 14.51 -3.60
N ASN A 54 -12.20 14.63 -4.86
CA ASN A 54 -11.93 15.79 -5.69
C ASN A 54 -13.12 16.10 -6.60
N GLN A 55 -13.82 17.18 -6.27
CA GLN A 55 -14.95 17.66 -7.04
C GLN A 55 -14.50 18.51 -8.23
N ARG A 56 -15.16 18.32 -9.38
CA ARG A 56 -14.88 18.96 -10.66
C ARG A 56 -16.19 19.55 -11.20
N PRO A 57 -16.22 20.84 -11.59
CA PRO A 57 -17.41 21.42 -12.20
C PRO A 57 -17.83 20.62 -13.44
N SER A 58 -19.13 20.36 -13.59
CA SER A 58 -19.73 19.74 -14.79
C SER A 58 -20.47 20.76 -15.66
N VAL A 59 -20.65 21.99 -15.17
CA VAL A 59 -21.32 23.10 -15.87
C VAL A 59 -20.32 24.16 -16.32
N SER A 60 -20.71 24.92 -17.34
CA SER A 60 -19.98 26.06 -17.89
C SER A 60 -20.66 27.39 -17.55
N THR A 61 -19.91 28.48 -17.64
CA THR A 61 -20.46 29.83 -17.47
C THR A 61 -21.52 30.11 -18.54
N GLY A 62 -22.69 30.60 -18.12
CA GLY A 62 -23.83 30.86 -18.99
C GLY A 62 -24.84 29.71 -19.08
N ASP A 63 -24.52 28.53 -18.54
CA ASP A 63 -25.46 27.42 -18.51
C ASP A 63 -26.64 27.73 -17.58
N ARG A 64 -27.86 27.38 -18.01
CA ARG A 64 -29.04 27.41 -17.14
C ARG A 64 -29.16 26.07 -16.42
N VAL A 65 -29.35 26.13 -15.11
CA VAL A 65 -29.45 24.95 -14.24
C VAL A 65 -30.78 24.93 -13.51
N GLU A 66 -31.30 23.73 -13.27
CA GLU A 66 -32.54 23.50 -12.51
C GLU A 66 -32.25 22.95 -11.10
N VAL A 67 -33.20 23.14 -10.17
CA VAL A 67 -33.12 22.54 -8.83
C VAL A 67 -32.96 21.02 -8.94
N GLY A 68 -31.92 20.49 -8.28
CA GLY A 68 -31.60 19.07 -8.26
C GLY A 68 -30.71 18.59 -9.42
N GLN A 69 -30.36 19.46 -10.37
CA GLN A 69 -29.38 19.16 -11.41
C GLN A 69 -27.97 19.06 -10.81
N ILE A 70 -27.17 18.14 -11.34
CA ILE A 70 -25.78 17.95 -10.91
C ILE A 70 -24.91 19.02 -11.57
N ILE A 71 -24.21 19.79 -10.74
CA ILE A 71 -23.35 20.92 -11.15
C ILE A 71 -21.86 20.64 -10.95
N ALA A 72 -21.51 19.60 -10.18
CA ALA A 72 -20.14 19.09 -10.10
C ALA A 72 -20.10 17.58 -9.86
N ASP A 73 -19.21 16.91 -10.59
CA ASP A 73 -18.83 15.51 -10.39
C ASP A 73 -17.75 15.38 -9.31
N SER A 74 -17.51 14.16 -8.83
CA SER A 74 -16.51 13.79 -7.83
C SER A 74 -15.49 12.77 -8.36
N SER A 75 -14.72 12.13 -7.48
CA SER A 75 -13.59 11.24 -7.81
C SER A 75 -13.95 9.92 -8.47
N SER A 76 -15.23 9.53 -8.44
CA SER A 76 -15.72 8.29 -9.07
C SER A 76 -17.09 8.51 -9.70
N THR A 77 -17.29 9.70 -10.26
CA THR A 77 -18.49 10.02 -11.03
C THR A 77 -18.13 10.70 -12.34
N GLU A 78 -18.97 10.48 -13.34
CA GLU A 78 -18.90 11.11 -14.65
C GLU A 78 -20.32 11.44 -15.12
N ASN A 79 -20.58 12.72 -15.40
CA ASN A 79 -21.90 13.24 -15.78
C ASN A 79 -23.01 12.83 -14.80
N GLY A 80 -22.69 12.77 -13.50
CA GLY A 80 -23.64 12.35 -12.47
C GLY A 80 -23.93 10.85 -12.39
N GLU A 81 -23.20 10.02 -13.14
CA GLU A 81 -23.23 8.57 -13.04
C GLU A 81 -22.03 8.05 -12.25
N LEU A 82 -22.15 6.85 -11.69
CA LEU A 82 -21.06 6.22 -10.96
C LEU A 82 -20.04 5.65 -11.96
N ALA A 83 -18.78 6.07 -11.84
CA ALA A 83 -17.67 5.68 -12.69
C ALA A 83 -16.49 5.17 -11.83
N LEU A 84 -16.54 3.89 -11.45
CA LEU A 84 -15.54 3.24 -10.58
C LEU A 84 -14.31 2.68 -11.31
N GLY A 85 -14.40 2.55 -12.63
CA GLY A 85 -13.45 1.88 -13.51
C GLY A 85 -13.52 2.44 -14.92
N GLN A 86 -12.99 1.70 -15.89
CA GLN A 86 -12.84 2.14 -17.27
C GLN A 86 -13.33 1.06 -18.24
N ASN A 87 -13.86 1.51 -19.38
CA ASN A 87 -14.19 0.66 -20.51
C ASN A 87 -12.90 0.37 -21.28
N VAL A 88 -12.59 -0.91 -21.51
CA VAL A 88 -11.36 -1.34 -22.18
C VAL A 88 -11.65 -2.44 -23.20
N LEU A 89 -10.84 -2.49 -24.27
CA LEU A 89 -10.92 -3.52 -25.30
C LEU A 89 -10.31 -4.83 -24.79
N VAL A 90 -11.13 -5.85 -24.60
CA VAL A 90 -10.70 -7.16 -24.09
C VAL A 90 -10.64 -8.21 -25.20
N ALA A 91 -9.66 -9.11 -25.12
CA ALA A 91 -9.65 -10.38 -25.83
C ALA A 91 -9.72 -11.57 -24.86
N PHE A 92 -10.61 -12.52 -25.14
CA PHE A 92 -10.69 -13.78 -24.38
C PHE A 92 -9.87 -14.88 -25.05
N MET A 93 -8.57 -14.91 -24.77
CA MET A 93 -7.66 -15.94 -25.27
C MET A 93 -6.53 -16.23 -24.27
N PRO A 94 -5.99 -17.46 -24.23
CA PRO A 94 -4.75 -17.72 -23.50
C PRO A 94 -3.56 -17.04 -24.21
N TRP A 95 -2.59 -16.56 -23.44
CA TRP A 95 -1.39 -15.90 -23.98
C TRP A 95 -0.15 -16.34 -23.22
N GLU A 96 0.61 -17.28 -23.79
CA GLU A 96 1.93 -17.75 -23.30
C GLU A 96 2.03 -18.03 -21.79
N GLY A 97 0.93 -18.41 -21.13
CA GLY A 97 0.87 -18.58 -19.68
C GLY A 97 0.90 -17.27 -18.86
N GLY A 98 1.01 -16.11 -19.51
CA GLY A 98 0.94 -14.81 -18.86
C GLY A 98 -0.40 -14.55 -18.19
N ASN A 99 -1.50 -15.09 -18.72
CA ASN A 99 -2.82 -15.08 -18.08
C ASN A 99 -3.21 -16.46 -17.52
N PHE A 100 -2.25 -17.23 -17.00
CA PHE A 100 -2.55 -18.50 -16.33
C PHE A 100 -3.49 -18.30 -15.12
N GLU A 101 -4.47 -19.20 -14.98
CA GLU A 101 -5.56 -19.10 -14.01
C GLU A 101 -6.28 -17.74 -14.05
N ASP A 102 -6.03 -16.89 -13.04
CA ASP A 102 -6.66 -15.58 -12.82
C ASP A 102 -5.71 -14.42 -13.12
N ALA A 103 -4.53 -14.70 -13.66
CA ALA A 103 -3.62 -13.64 -14.08
C ALA A 103 -4.21 -12.84 -15.25
N ILE A 104 -3.93 -11.54 -15.26
CA ILE A 104 -4.40 -10.59 -16.26
C ILE A 104 -3.18 -9.99 -16.96
N LEU A 105 -3.23 -9.94 -18.28
CA LEU A 105 -2.26 -9.20 -19.08
C LEU A 105 -2.88 -7.88 -19.50
N ILE A 106 -2.11 -6.79 -19.40
CA ILE A 106 -2.56 -5.46 -19.81
C ILE A 106 -1.58 -4.84 -20.80
N SER A 107 -2.10 -4.00 -21.68
CA SER A 107 -1.30 -3.17 -22.59
C SER A 107 -0.62 -2.04 -21.83
N GLU A 108 0.63 -1.75 -22.19
CA GLU A 108 1.37 -0.56 -21.74
C GLU A 108 0.61 0.73 -22.06
N ARG A 109 -0.25 0.74 -23.09
CA ARG A 109 -1.13 1.88 -23.42
C ARG A 109 -1.91 2.35 -22.19
N LEU A 110 -2.43 1.43 -21.38
CA LEU A 110 -3.23 1.75 -20.19
C LEU A 110 -2.41 2.47 -19.10
N VAL A 111 -1.10 2.23 -19.05
CA VAL A 111 -0.15 2.90 -18.15
C VAL A 111 0.26 4.27 -18.70
N ARG A 112 0.50 4.33 -20.01
CA ARG A 112 0.91 5.54 -20.74
C ARG A 112 -0.17 6.60 -20.69
N ASP A 113 -1.41 6.21 -20.95
CA ASP A 113 -2.58 7.11 -21.05
C ASP A 113 -3.23 7.39 -19.67
N ASP A 114 -2.62 6.94 -18.57
CA ASP A 114 -3.11 7.11 -17.20
C ASP A 114 -4.54 6.58 -16.96
N VAL A 115 -4.97 5.54 -17.70
CA VAL A 115 -6.33 5.00 -17.68
C VAL A 115 -6.72 4.49 -16.29
N PHE A 116 -5.82 3.73 -15.65
CA PHE A 116 -6.02 3.16 -14.30
C PHE A 116 -5.12 3.82 -13.25
N THR A 117 -4.97 5.13 -13.35
CA THR A 117 -4.18 5.92 -12.38
C THR A 117 -5.07 6.48 -11.28
N SER A 118 -4.63 6.32 -10.02
CA SER A 118 -5.32 6.82 -8.83
C SER A 118 -4.45 7.78 -8.03
N ILE A 119 -5.08 8.67 -7.26
CA ILE A 119 -4.38 9.55 -6.31
C ILE A 119 -4.68 9.06 -4.90
N HIS A 120 -3.63 8.82 -4.13
CA HIS A 120 -3.70 8.45 -2.72
C HIS A 120 -3.13 9.59 -1.88
N ILE A 121 -3.77 9.90 -0.77
CA ILE A 121 -3.37 10.97 0.14
C ILE A 121 -3.21 10.37 1.52
N GLU A 122 -1.96 10.31 1.97
CA GLU A 122 -1.61 9.79 3.28
C GLU A 122 -1.33 10.95 4.25
N LYS A 123 -1.72 10.74 5.50
CA LYS A 123 -1.53 11.73 6.57
C LYS A 123 -0.49 11.21 7.56
N TYR A 124 0.57 11.98 7.72
CA TYR A 124 1.62 11.76 8.70
C TYR A 124 1.53 12.82 9.80
N GLU A 125 1.76 12.43 11.04
CA GLU A 125 1.69 13.34 12.18
C GLU A 125 2.87 13.15 13.14
N SER A 126 3.37 14.26 13.67
CA SER A 126 4.41 14.30 14.70
C SER A 126 3.96 15.24 15.81
N GLU A 127 4.13 14.79 17.04
CA GLU A 127 3.83 15.54 18.24
C GLU A 127 5.11 15.81 19.02
N ALA A 128 5.25 17.05 19.48
CA ALA A 128 6.26 17.50 20.41
C ALA A 128 5.67 17.52 21.81
N ARG A 129 6.27 16.75 22.72
CA ARG A 129 5.75 16.52 24.07
C ARG A 129 6.68 17.04 25.16
N ASP A 130 6.10 17.38 26.31
CA ASP A 130 6.87 17.62 27.52
C ASP A 130 7.37 16.29 28.09
N THR A 131 8.69 16.14 28.15
CA THR A 131 9.32 15.00 28.84
C THR A 131 9.87 15.42 30.19
N LYS A 132 10.23 14.45 31.04
CA LYS A 132 10.86 14.73 32.34
C LYS A 132 12.22 15.41 32.22
N LEU A 133 12.92 15.21 31.10
CA LEU A 133 14.27 15.74 30.85
C LEU A 133 14.23 17.11 30.15
N GLY A 134 13.07 17.53 29.68
CA GLY A 134 12.85 18.78 28.94
C GLY A 134 11.77 18.60 27.87
N PRO A 135 11.30 19.71 27.27
CA PRO A 135 10.38 19.63 26.15
C PRO A 135 11.06 19.05 24.91
N GLU A 136 10.33 18.25 24.12
CA GLU A 136 10.72 17.98 22.74
C GLU A 136 10.48 19.23 21.91
N GLU A 137 11.40 19.51 20.98
CA GLU A 137 11.35 20.69 20.14
C GLU A 137 11.30 20.31 18.66
N ILE A 138 10.43 20.99 17.90
CA ILE A 138 10.42 20.91 16.44
C ILE A 138 11.36 21.98 15.91
N THR A 139 12.41 21.56 15.20
CA THR A 139 13.47 22.45 14.75
C THR A 139 14.17 21.90 13.51
N ARG A 140 14.71 22.81 12.69
CA ARG A 140 15.57 22.48 11.55
C ARG A 140 16.96 21.98 11.98
N ASP A 141 17.37 22.30 13.20
CA ASP A 141 18.71 22.02 13.71
C ASP A 141 18.79 20.61 14.33
N ILE A 142 18.97 19.63 13.46
CA ILE A 142 18.95 18.20 13.78
C ILE A 142 20.39 17.67 13.86
N PRO A 143 20.79 17.00 14.95
CA PRO A 143 22.15 16.48 15.10
C PRO A 143 22.46 15.39 14.06
N ASN A 144 23.69 15.37 13.56
CA ASN A 144 24.22 14.33 12.64
C ASN A 144 23.49 14.22 11.29
N VAL A 145 22.79 15.28 10.85
CA VAL A 145 22.11 15.33 9.55
C VAL A 145 22.81 16.34 8.64
N GLY A 146 23.11 15.94 7.39
CA GLY A 146 23.75 16.82 6.40
C GLY A 146 22.80 17.86 5.81
N GLU A 147 23.35 18.97 5.30
CA GLU A 147 22.54 20.08 4.75
C GLU A 147 21.64 19.66 3.58
N GLU A 148 22.04 18.67 2.78
CA GLU A 148 21.24 18.16 1.65
C GLU A 148 19.88 17.61 2.12
N SER A 149 19.86 16.86 3.23
CA SER A 149 18.62 16.32 3.80
C SER A 149 17.74 17.41 4.42
N LEU A 150 18.31 18.57 4.77
CA LEU A 150 17.62 19.73 5.33
C LEU A 150 17.17 20.74 4.26
N ALA A 151 17.45 20.49 2.98
CA ALA A 151 17.21 21.43 1.90
C ALA A 151 15.73 21.71 1.63
N ASN A 152 14.85 20.72 1.91
CA ASN A 152 13.41 20.85 1.73
C ASN A 152 12.67 21.32 3.00
N LEU A 153 13.37 21.43 4.14
CA LEU A 153 12.79 21.93 5.39
C LEU A 153 12.82 23.46 5.43
N ASP A 154 11.76 24.04 5.99
CA ASP A 154 11.68 25.45 6.31
C ASP A 154 12.51 25.81 7.57
N GLU A 155 12.45 27.07 7.95
CA GLU A 155 13.17 27.61 9.12
C GLU A 155 12.75 26.95 10.44
N ASN A 156 11.52 26.43 10.52
CA ASN A 156 10.98 25.74 11.69
C ASN A 156 11.32 24.24 11.70
N GLY A 157 11.94 23.71 10.64
CA GLY A 157 12.22 22.28 10.50
C GLY A 157 11.06 21.48 9.93
N ILE A 158 10.09 22.12 9.29
CA ILE A 158 8.93 21.47 8.68
C ILE A 158 9.08 21.43 7.16
N ILE A 159 8.72 20.32 6.53
CA ILE A 159 8.80 20.17 5.07
C ILE A 159 7.92 21.19 4.34
N ARG A 160 8.46 21.81 3.29
CA ARG A 160 7.72 22.78 2.47
C ARG A 160 6.63 22.13 1.62
N ILE A 161 5.49 22.82 1.47
CA ILE A 161 4.43 22.41 0.54
C ILE A 161 4.98 22.42 -0.89
N GLY A 162 4.70 21.35 -1.63
CA GLY A 162 5.17 21.15 -3.00
C GLY A 162 6.53 20.47 -3.11
N ALA A 163 7.22 20.15 -2.01
CA ALA A 163 8.40 19.30 -2.05
C ALA A 163 8.03 17.88 -2.51
N GLU A 164 8.87 17.31 -3.37
CA GLU A 164 8.86 15.87 -3.64
C GLU A 164 9.68 15.17 -2.58
N VAL A 165 9.13 14.09 -2.03
CA VAL A 165 9.72 13.33 -0.93
C VAL A 165 9.84 11.86 -1.28
N ARG A 166 10.92 11.25 -0.80
CA ARG A 166 11.30 9.86 -0.95
C ARG A 166 11.43 9.19 0.43
N PRO A 167 11.47 7.84 0.49
CA PRO A 167 11.71 7.15 1.76
C PRO A 167 12.95 7.69 2.48
N ASN A 168 12.84 7.84 3.81
CA ASN A 168 13.84 8.41 4.73
C ASN A 168 14.03 9.94 4.71
N ASP A 169 13.39 10.68 3.79
CA ASP A 169 13.38 12.14 3.84
C ASP A 169 12.69 12.63 5.11
N ILE A 170 13.14 13.77 5.65
CA ILE A 170 12.61 14.35 6.89
C ILE A 170 11.36 15.16 6.56
N LEU A 171 10.24 14.81 7.19
CA LEU A 171 8.98 15.56 7.09
C LEU A 171 8.89 16.62 8.18
N VAL A 172 9.28 16.26 9.41
CA VAL A 172 9.27 17.16 10.57
C VAL A 172 10.52 16.88 11.39
N GLY A 173 11.41 17.85 11.46
CA GLY A 173 12.59 17.83 12.32
C GLY A 173 12.17 17.88 13.78
N LYS A 174 12.48 16.84 14.55
CA LYS A 174 12.15 16.76 15.97
C LYS A 174 13.36 16.28 16.76
N VAL A 175 13.63 16.99 17.86
CA VAL A 175 14.72 16.66 18.77
C VAL A 175 14.16 16.41 20.18
N THR A 176 14.63 15.32 20.80
CA THR A 176 14.25 14.94 22.17
C THR A 176 15.47 15.06 23.08
N PRO A 177 15.40 15.75 24.24
CA PRO A 177 16.52 15.83 25.18
C PRO A 177 16.89 14.45 25.73
N ARG A 178 18.20 14.18 25.82
CA ARG A 178 18.79 12.91 26.30
C ARG A 178 19.60 13.16 27.56
N GLY A 179 19.41 12.33 28.60
CA GLY A 179 20.17 12.43 29.84
C GLY A 179 21.58 11.83 29.72
N GLU A 180 22.55 12.37 30.47
CA GLU A 180 23.96 11.89 30.47
C GLU A 180 24.14 10.45 30.99
N THR A 181 23.20 9.95 31.78
CA THR A 181 23.23 8.60 32.36
C THR A 181 22.96 7.49 31.35
N GLU A 182 22.40 7.79 30.17
CA GLU A 182 21.97 6.80 29.17
C GLU A 182 23.00 6.54 28.06
N LEU A 183 24.20 7.12 28.12
CA LEU A 183 25.25 6.87 27.11
C LEU A 183 25.96 5.54 27.39
N SER A 184 26.12 4.73 26.34
CA SER A 184 26.94 3.52 26.43
C SER A 184 28.41 3.88 26.66
N ALA A 185 29.22 2.93 27.14
CA ALA A 185 30.65 3.15 27.35
C ALA A 185 31.37 3.52 26.04
N GLU A 186 30.95 2.91 24.93
CA GLU A 186 31.44 3.15 23.58
C GLU A 186 31.04 4.55 23.08
N GLU A 187 29.77 4.96 23.26
CA GLU A 187 29.31 6.30 22.90
C GLU A 187 30.05 7.39 23.70
N ARG A 188 30.30 7.15 25.00
CA ARG A 188 31.09 8.05 25.85
C ARG A 188 32.52 8.20 25.34
N LEU A 189 33.14 7.10 24.92
CA LEU A 189 34.48 7.11 24.35
C LEU A 189 34.51 7.87 23.01
N LEU A 190 33.55 7.61 22.12
CA LEU A 190 33.43 8.32 20.84
C LEU A 190 33.30 9.83 21.05
N ARG A 191 32.45 10.26 22.01
CA ARG A 191 32.29 11.67 22.37
C ARG A 191 33.61 12.29 22.87
N ALA A 192 34.38 11.55 23.67
CA ALA A 192 35.67 12.00 24.17
C ALA A 192 36.73 12.13 23.07
N ILE A 193 36.71 11.25 22.06
CA ILE A 193 37.65 11.25 20.94
C ILE A 193 37.35 12.35 19.93
N PHE A 194 36.09 12.46 19.48
CA PHE A 194 35.71 13.39 18.43
C PHE A 194 35.50 14.82 18.92
N GLY A 195 35.42 15.03 20.25
CA GLY A 195 35.31 16.35 20.85
C GLY A 195 34.06 17.12 20.39
N GLU A 196 33.11 16.43 19.75
CA GLU A 196 31.85 17.01 19.35
C GLU A 196 31.15 17.49 20.61
N LYS A 197 30.88 18.79 20.66
CA LYS A 197 29.78 19.32 21.47
C LYS A 197 28.47 18.83 20.85
N ALA A 198 28.30 17.51 20.75
CA ALA A 198 27.07 16.89 20.37
C ALA A 198 26.05 17.41 21.38
N ARG A 199 25.07 18.16 20.86
CA ARG A 199 23.96 18.65 21.65
C ARG A 199 23.36 17.47 22.42
N GLU A 200 22.89 17.72 23.63
CA GLU A 200 22.27 16.72 24.52
C GLU A 200 20.88 16.29 24.03
N VAL A 201 20.70 16.20 22.71
CA VAL A 201 19.42 15.93 22.07
C VAL A 201 19.61 14.80 21.05
N LYS A 202 18.59 13.97 20.93
CA LYS A 202 18.51 12.86 19.98
C LYS A 202 17.57 13.24 18.84
N ASP A 203 17.93 12.87 17.62
CA ASP A 203 17.02 12.94 16.48
C ASP A 203 15.86 11.95 16.66
N THR A 204 14.65 12.48 16.77
CA THR A 204 13.37 11.75 16.80
C THR A 204 12.42 12.26 15.72
N SER A 205 12.99 12.79 14.64
CA SER A 205 12.28 13.39 13.51
C SER A 205 11.34 12.41 12.83
N LEU A 206 10.23 12.95 12.32
CA LEU A 206 9.31 12.22 11.46
C LEU A 206 9.93 12.09 10.08
N ARG A 207 10.13 10.84 9.63
CA ARG A 207 10.67 10.51 8.32
C ARG A 207 9.62 9.82 7.46
N VAL A 208 9.74 9.95 6.15
CA VAL A 208 8.89 9.23 5.19
C VAL A 208 9.14 7.72 5.34
N PRO A 209 8.09 6.91 5.59
CA PRO A 209 8.25 5.46 5.70
C PRO A 209 8.75 4.81 4.41
N HIS A 210 9.26 3.58 4.54
CA HIS A 210 9.63 2.77 3.39
C HIS A 210 8.44 2.49 2.47
N GLY A 211 8.67 2.61 1.16
CA GLY A 211 7.65 2.40 0.12
C GLY A 211 6.80 3.62 -0.18
N VAL A 212 6.84 4.67 0.65
CA VAL A 212 6.04 5.88 0.46
C VAL A 212 6.86 6.92 -0.29
N HIS A 213 6.25 7.54 -1.30
CA HIS A 213 6.82 8.65 -2.03
C HIS A 213 5.70 9.53 -2.55
N GLY A 214 6.00 10.79 -2.86
CA GLY A 214 5.00 11.68 -3.43
C GLY A 214 5.33 13.13 -3.22
N LYS A 215 4.29 13.96 -3.30
CA LYS A 215 4.40 15.41 -3.16
C LYS A 215 3.66 15.87 -1.92
N VAL A 216 4.29 16.74 -1.13
CA VAL A 216 3.62 17.38 0.01
C VAL A 216 2.55 18.33 -0.52
N ILE A 217 1.29 18.10 -0.15
CA ILE A 217 0.16 18.92 -0.62
C ILE A 217 -0.36 19.90 0.42
N ASP A 218 -0.22 19.56 1.70
CA ASP A 218 -0.75 20.36 2.81
C ASP A 218 0.05 20.07 4.08
N VAL A 219 0.24 21.11 4.89
CA VAL A 219 0.93 21.05 6.18
C VAL A 219 0.12 21.87 7.16
N LYS A 220 -0.28 21.25 8.27
CA LYS A 220 -1.02 21.91 9.35
C LYS A 220 -0.24 21.82 10.64
N GLN A 221 0.09 22.96 11.22
CA GLN A 221 0.75 23.09 12.50
C GLN A 221 -0.27 23.57 13.53
N PHE A 222 -0.31 22.90 14.68
CA PHE A 222 -1.17 23.24 15.80
C PHE A 222 -0.27 23.47 17.01
N ARG A 223 -0.27 24.70 17.54
CA ARG A 223 0.47 25.06 18.76
C ARG A 223 -0.49 25.27 19.91
N ARG A 224 -0.05 24.91 21.12
CA ARG A 224 -0.83 25.10 22.36
C ARG A 224 -1.12 26.56 22.66
N ASP A 225 -0.23 27.46 22.25
CA ASP A 225 -0.34 28.91 22.52
C ASP A 225 -1.26 29.64 21.53
N ASP A 226 -1.65 28.99 20.43
CA ASP A 226 -2.59 29.57 19.47
C ASP A 226 -4.02 29.43 20.00
N SER A 227 -4.79 30.52 19.97
CA SER A 227 -6.20 30.61 20.38
C SER A 227 -7.17 29.86 19.45
N SER A 228 -6.71 28.80 18.80
CA SER A 228 -7.49 27.96 17.89
C SER A 228 -8.33 26.93 18.66
N ASP A 229 -9.53 26.61 18.16
CA ASP A 229 -10.50 25.64 18.71
C ASP A 229 -9.99 24.18 18.84
N HIS A 230 -8.69 23.93 18.70
CA HIS A 230 -8.11 22.59 18.68
C HIS A 230 -7.40 22.29 20.00
N GLU A 231 -8.11 21.60 20.89
CA GLU A 231 -7.57 21.15 22.16
C GLU A 231 -6.51 20.06 21.92
N LEU A 232 -5.24 20.40 22.17
CA LEU A 232 -4.13 19.44 22.12
C LEU A 232 -4.19 18.52 23.35
N PRO A 233 -3.82 17.23 23.20
CA PRO A 233 -3.73 16.32 24.34
C PRO A 233 -2.82 16.88 25.45
N ALA A 234 -3.10 16.53 26.71
CA ALA A 234 -2.28 16.97 27.83
C ALA A 234 -0.80 16.57 27.65
N GLY A 235 0.11 17.54 27.80
CA GLY A 235 1.55 17.35 27.61
C GLY A 235 2.05 17.42 26.17
N VAL A 236 1.19 17.70 25.18
CA VAL A 236 1.59 18.00 23.79
C VAL A 236 1.66 19.51 23.60
N ASN A 237 2.82 20.03 23.20
CA ASN A 237 3.05 21.46 22.97
C ASN A 237 2.73 21.87 21.54
N GLU A 238 3.14 21.03 20.59
CA GLU A 238 2.97 21.25 19.17
C GLU A 238 2.62 19.94 18.46
N ASN A 239 1.71 20.00 17.48
CA ASN A 239 1.36 18.89 16.60
C ASN A 239 1.45 19.35 15.14
N VAL A 240 2.25 18.66 14.34
CA VAL A 240 2.41 18.93 12.91
C VAL A 240 1.85 17.76 12.12
N ARG A 241 0.92 18.07 11.21
CA ARG A 241 0.32 17.11 10.27
C ARG A 241 0.79 17.44 8.86
N VAL A 242 1.38 16.45 8.19
CA VAL A 242 1.86 16.54 6.81
C VAL A 242 1.02 15.60 5.94
N MET A 243 0.46 16.13 4.85
CA MET A 243 -0.26 15.34 3.87
C MET A 243 0.60 15.14 2.62
N ILE A 244 0.80 13.89 2.24
CA ILE A 244 1.56 13.50 1.05
C ILE A 244 0.59 12.91 0.04
N ALA A 245 0.56 13.45 -1.17
CA ALA A 245 -0.18 12.89 -2.27
C ALA A 245 0.74 12.08 -3.19
N GLN A 246 0.33 10.86 -3.50
CA GLN A 246 0.99 9.96 -4.43
C GLN A 246 0.09 9.69 -5.62
N LYS A 247 0.64 9.81 -6.84
CA LYS A 247 -0.01 9.37 -8.07
C LYS A 247 0.40 7.93 -8.34
N ARG A 248 -0.52 6.98 -8.12
CA ARG A 248 -0.29 5.54 -8.32
C ARG A 248 -0.81 5.11 -9.68
N LYS A 249 0.11 4.86 -10.61
CA LYS A 249 -0.21 4.21 -11.89
C LYS A 249 -0.61 2.74 -11.65
N ILE A 250 -1.14 2.09 -12.67
CA ILE A 250 -1.37 0.65 -12.63
C ILE A 250 -0.04 -0.07 -12.81
N SER A 251 0.23 -1.07 -11.96
CA SER A 251 1.50 -1.79 -11.91
C SER A 251 1.29 -3.30 -11.90
N GLU A 252 2.33 -4.06 -12.24
CA GLU A 252 2.34 -5.52 -12.05
C GLU A 252 2.14 -5.86 -10.58
N GLY A 253 1.28 -6.84 -10.29
CA GLY A 253 0.86 -7.19 -8.94
C GLY A 253 -0.39 -6.45 -8.44
N ASP A 254 -0.83 -5.38 -9.11
CA ASP A 254 -2.10 -4.73 -8.76
C ASP A 254 -3.29 -5.63 -9.11
N LYS A 255 -4.34 -5.55 -8.29
CA LYS A 255 -5.55 -6.35 -8.47
C LYS A 255 -6.61 -5.58 -9.26
N MET A 256 -7.13 -6.22 -10.31
CA MET A 256 -8.25 -5.73 -11.10
C MET A 256 -9.46 -6.67 -10.99
N ALA A 257 -10.64 -6.14 -11.30
CA ALA A 257 -11.85 -6.94 -11.36
C ALA A 257 -12.87 -6.37 -12.35
N GLY A 258 -13.61 -7.26 -13.02
CA GLY A 258 -14.86 -6.89 -13.67
C GLY A 258 -16.04 -6.94 -12.69
N ARG A 259 -17.21 -6.50 -13.17
CA ARG A 259 -18.45 -6.48 -12.38
C ARG A 259 -19.02 -7.88 -12.11
N HIS A 260 -18.60 -8.87 -12.88
CA HIS A 260 -19.10 -10.26 -12.84
C HIS A 260 -18.24 -11.19 -11.97
N GLY A 261 -17.42 -10.63 -11.06
CA GLY A 261 -16.61 -11.40 -10.12
C GLY A 261 -15.35 -12.03 -10.73
N ASN A 262 -15.02 -11.74 -11.99
CA ASN A 262 -13.74 -12.05 -12.60
C ASN A 262 -12.66 -11.14 -11.99
N LYS A 263 -11.96 -11.65 -10.98
CA LYS A 263 -10.89 -10.94 -10.27
C LYS A 263 -9.56 -11.53 -10.67
N GLY A 264 -8.57 -10.68 -10.86
CA GLY A 264 -7.24 -11.12 -11.25
C GLY A 264 -6.16 -10.15 -10.85
N VAL A 265 -4.93 -10.64 -10.84
CA VAL A 265 -3.74 -9.83 -10.59
C VAL A 265 -3.04 -9.60 -11.92
N ILE A 266 -2.54 -8.38 -12.14
CA ILE A 266 -1.75 -8.10 -13.34
C ILE A 266 -0.43 -8.86 -13.24
N SER A 267 -0.19 -9.79 -14.15
CA SER A 267 1.04 -10.58 -14.19
C SER A 267 2.13 -9.90 -14.99
N ARG A 268 1.77 -9.23 -16.09
CA ARG A 268 2.69 -8.52 -16.96
C ARG A 268 2.00 -7.39 -17.68
N ILE A 269 2.75 -6.31 -17.88
CA ILE A 269 2.39 -5.21 -18.77
C ILE A 269 3.15 -5.42 -20.08
N LEU A 270 2.41 -5.69 -21.16
CA LEU A 270 3.00 -5.95 -22.47
C LEU A 270 3.16 -4.64 -23.26
N PRO A 271 4.27 -4.46 -24.00
CA PRO A 271 4.40 -3.38 -24.97
C PRO A 271 3.24 -3.40 -25.97
N ILE A 272 2.86 -2.22 -26.48
CA ILE A 272 1.70 -2.07 -27.35
C ILE A 272 1.87 -2.89 -28.64
N GLU A 273 3.09 -2.93 -29.17
CA GLU A 273 3.49 -3.68 -30.36
C GLU A 273 3.40 -5.19 -30.21
N ASP A 274 3.49 -5.71 -28.98
CA ASP A 274 3.43 -7.14 -28.68
C ASP A 274 1.98 -7.63 -28.49
N MET A 275 1.04 -6.71 -28.28
CA MET A 275 -0.36 -7.06 -28.02
C MET A 275 -1.03 -7.62 -29.28
N PRO A 276 -1.95 -8.58 -29.15
CA PRO A 276 -2.85 -8.94 -30.23
C PRO A 276 -3.56 -7.70 -30.78
N PHE A 277 -3.69 -7.62 -32.10
CA PHE A 277 -4.35 -6.51 -32.74
C PHE A 277 -5.45 -6.96 -33.70
N LEU A 278 -6.44 -6.09 -33.85
CA LEU A 278 -7.58 -6.23 -34.75
C LEU A 278 -7.18 -6.00 -36.22
N PRO A 279 -7.99 -6.41 -37.21
CA PRO A 279 -7.66 -6.22 -38.62
C PRO A 279 -7.45 -4.76 -39.06
N ASP A 280 -7.95 -3.80 -38.28
CA ASP A 280 -7.77 -2.36 -38.47
C ASP A 280 -6.46 -1.81 -37.86
N GLY A 281 -5.68 -2.66 -37.20
CA GLY A 281 -4.43 -2.31 -36.53
C GLY A 281 -4.59 -1.90 -35.06
N GLN A 282 -5.81 -1.87 -34.51
CA GLN A 282 -6.02 -1.50 -33.11
C GLN A 282 -5.60 -2.66 -32.18
N PRO A 283 -4.62 -2.44 -31.28
CA PRO A 283 -4.24 -3.44 -30.28
C PRO A 283 -5.30 -3.56 -29.17
N VAL A 284 -5.42 -4.75 -28.61
CA VAL A 284 -6.28 -4.99 -27.44
C VAL A 284 -5.66 -4.41 -26.17
N ASP A 285 -6.49 -4.03 -25.21
CA ASP A 285 -6.05 -3.40 -23.96
C ASP A 285 -5.77 -4.41 -22.86
N ILE A 286 -6.54 -5.49 -22.81
CA ILE A 286 -6.50 -6.50 -21.77
C ILE A 286 -6.77 -7.89 -22.35
N ILE A 287 -6.02 -8.89 -21.89
CA ILE A 287 -6.21 -10.29 -22.30
C ILE A 287 -6.66 -11.08 -21.08
N LEU A 288 -7.87 -11.66 -21.17
CA LEU A 288 -8.46 -12.49 -20.13
C LEU A 288 -8.46 -13.96 -20.53
N ASN A 289 -8.20 -14.83 -19.56
CA ASN A 289 -8.20 -16.27 -19.80
C ASN A 289 -9.64 -16.80 -19.94
N PRO A 290 -9.99 -17.45 -21.07
CA PRO A 290 -11.34 -17.98 -21.28
C PRO A 290 -11.69 -19.12 -20.30
N ILE A 291 -10.72 -19.84 -19.74
CA ILE A 291 -10.95 -20.99 -18.84
C ILE A 291 -11.65 -20.57 -17.54
N GLY A 292 -11.43 -19.32 -17.10
CA GLY A 292 -12.03 -18.78 -15.89
C GLY A 292 -13.53 -18.50 -15.98
N VAL A 293 -14.12 -18.54 -17.19
CA VAL A 293 -15.54 -18.22 -17.40
C VAL A 293 -16.46 -19.44 -17.18
N PRO A 294 -16.25 -20.60 -17.83
CA PRO A 294 -17.14 -21.76 -17.68
C PRO A 294 -17.12 -22.33 -16.26
N SER A 295 -15.95 -22.39 -15.63
CA SER A 295 -15.79 -22.94 -14.27
C SER A 295 -16.53 -22.14 -13.20
N ARG A 296 -16.74 -20.83 -13.43
CA ARG A 296 -17.39 -19.91 -12.49
C ARG A 296 -18.83 -19.56 -12.84
N MET A 297 -19.31 -20.02 -14.00
CA MET A 297 -20.67 -19.77 -14.49
C MET A 297 -21.03 -18.27 -14.56
N ASN A 298 -20.07 -17.40 -14.84
CA ASN A 298 -20.26 -15.95 -14.91
C ASN A 298 -20.26 -15.44 -16.36
N LEU A 299 -21.13 -16.03 -17.19
CA LEU A 299 -21.29 -15.71 -18.62
C LEU A 299 -21.65 -14.24 -18.89
N GLY A 300 -22.20 -13.54 -17.89
CA GLY A 300 -22.53 -12.12 -17.99
C GLY A 300 -21.39 -11.24 -18.48
N GLN A 301 -20.13 -11.57 -18.15
CA GLN A 301 -18.97 -10.81 -18.65
C GLN A 301 -18.80 -10.90 -20.17
N VAL A 302 -19.17 -12.02 -20.78
CA VAL A 302 -19.11 -12.22 -22.24
C VAL A 302 -20.25 -11.46 -22.91
N LEU A 303 -21.45 -11.51 -22.31
CA LEU A 303 -22.61 -10.73 -22.77
C LEU A 303 -22.35 -9.22 -22.68
N GLU A 304 -21.72 -8.76 -21.60
CA GLU A 304 -21.25 -7.38 -21.43
C GLU A 304 -20.26 -7.01 -22.54
N THR A 305 -19.29 -7.88 -22.82
CA THR A 305 -18.26 -7.67 -23.84
C THR A 305 -18.88 -7.46 -25.23
N HIS A 306 -19.85 -8.29 -25.60
CA HIS A 306 -20.54 -8.22 -26.90
C HIS A 306 -21.37 -6.94 -27.03
N LEU A 307 -22.24 -6.68 -26.05
CA LEU A 307 -23.11 -5.51 -26.06
C LEU A 307 -22.30 -4.21 -25.95
N GLY A 308 -21.24 -4.21 -25.15
CA GLY A 308 -20.33 -3.07 -25.00
C GLY A 308 -19.62 -2.74 -26.30
N TRP A 309 -19.25 -3.74 -27.10
CA TRP A 309 -18.61 -3.51 -28.39
C TRP A 309 -19.57 -2.89 -29.41
N ALA A 310 -20.78 -3.43 -29.52
CA ALA A 310 -21.83 -2.86 -30.37
C ALA A 310 -22.15 -1.40 -29.97
N ALA A 311 -22.28 -1.16 -28.66
CA ALA A 311 -22.55 0.17 -28.10
C ALA A 311 -21.44 1.18 -28.40
N GLN A 312 -20.17 0.76 -28.34
CA GLN A 312 -19.04 1.62 -28.69
C GLN A 312 -19.04 2.01 -30.17
N VAL A 313 -19.26 1.05 -31.07
CA VAL A 313 -19.25 1.28 -32.52
C VAL A 313 -20.43 2.17 -32.95
N LEU A 314 -21.61 1.92 -32.38
CA LEU A 314 -22.83 2.68 -32.68
C LEU A 314 -22.91 4.02 -31.90
N GLY A 315 -22.02 4.25 -30.94
CA GLY A 315 -21.89 5.51 -30.22
C GLY A 315 -23.00 5.78 -29.19
N PHE A 316 -23.52 4.74 -28.54
CA PHE A 316 -24.55 4.88 -27.49
C PHE A 316 -24.13 4.24 -26.16
N LYS A 317 -24.75 4.67 -25.06
CA LYS A 317 -24.62 4.04 -23.75
C LYS A 317 -25.83 3.15 -23.49
N VAL A 318 -25.62 1.97 -22.93
CA VAL A 318 -26.68 0.99 -22.65
C VAL A 318 -26.98 0.91 -21.16
N ALA A 319 -28.25 0.89 -20.81
CA ALA A 319 -28.72 0.52 -19.48
C ALA A 319 -29.44 -0.84 -19.59
N THR A 320 -28.91 -1.86 -18.92
CA THR A 320 -29.49 -3.20 -18.83
C THR A 320 -29.92 -3.43 -17.37
N PRO A 321 -31.22 -3.28 -17.03
CA PRO A 321 -31.73 -3.53 -15.69
C PRO A 321 -31.43 -4.94 -15.17
N VAL A 322 -31.35 -5.09 -13.85
CA VAL A 322 -31.19 -6.40 -13.22
C VAL A 322 -32.48 -7.20 -13.42
N PHE A 323 -32.37 -8.42 -13.94
CA PHE A 323 -33.46 -9.36 -14.23
C PHE A 323 -34.44 -8.98 -15.36
N ASP A 324 -34.34 -7.77 -15.93
CA ASP A 324 -35.12 -7.30 -17.08
C ASP A 324 -34.21 -6.56 -18.07
N GLY A 325 -33.06 -7.18 -18.36
CA GLY A 325 -32.00 -6.64 -19.20
C GLY A 325 -32.12 -7.06 -20.66
N ALA A 326 -31.11 -6.67 -21.45
CA ALA A 326 -31.02 -7.02 -22.86
C ALA A 326 -31.00 -8.55 -23.06
N LYS A 327 -31.78 -9.03 -24.02
CA LYS A 327 -31.82 -10.44 -24.41
C LYS A 327 -30.73 -10.77 -25.41
N GLU A 328 -30.38 -12.05 -25.52
CA GLU A 328 -29.34 -12.50 -26.45
C GLU A 328 -29.63 -12.11 -27.91
N GLU A 329 -30.88 -12.22 -28.36
CA GLU A 329 -31.29 -11.83 -29.70
C GLU A 329 -31.10 -10.33 -29.97
N GLU A 330 -31.38 -9.48 -28.97
CA GLU A 330 -31.20 -8.02 -29.06
C GLU A 330 -29.70 -7.66 -29.11
N ILE A 331 -28.85 -8.41 -28.41
CA ILE A 331 -27.40 -8.23 -28.47
C ILE A 331 -26.87 -8.63 -29.85
N ARG A 332 -27.35 -9.74 -30.42
CA ARG A 332 -26.98 -10.18 -31.77
C ARG A 332 -27.44 -9.17 -32.82
N GLU A 333 -28.63 -8.62 -32.69
CA GLU A 333 -29.14 -7.56 -33.56
C GLU A 333 -28.28 -6.31 -33.47
N ALA A 334 -27.92 -5.86 -32.27
CA ALA A 334 -27.02 -4.72 -32.08
C ALA A 334 -25.62 -4.94 -32.69
N LEU A 335 -25.07 -6.16 -32.57
CA LEU A 335 -23.81 -6.52 -33.24
C LEU A 335 -23.95 -6.45 -34.76
N ARG A 336 -25.05 -6.96 -35.31
CA ARG A 336 -25.34 -6.91 -36.75
C ARG A 336 -25.48 -5.48 -37.25
N GLU A 337 -26.19 -4.62 -36.51
CA GLU A 337 -26.32 -3.19 -36.82
C GLU A 337 -24.97 -2.46 -36.77
N ALA A 338 -24.09 -2.84 -35.85
CA ALA A 338 -22.73 -2.33 -35.74
C ALA A 338 -21.78 -2.86 -36.85
N GLY A 339 -22.23 -3.79 -37.70
CA GLY A 339 -21.39 -4.43 -38.71
C GLY A 339 -20.37 -5.41 -38.11
N LEU A 340 -20.61 -5.88 -36.88
CA LEU A 340 -19.77 -6.83 -36.17
C LEU A 340 -20.33 -8.27 -36.30
N PRO A 341 -19.48 -9.31 -36.13
CA PRO A 341 -19.95 -10.69 -36.12
C PRO A 341 -20.94 -10.97 -34.99
N GLU A 342 -22.04 -11.67 -35.27
CA GLU A 342 -23.11 -11.97 -34.30
C GLU A 342 -22.64 -12.86 -33.13
N ASP A 343 -21.56 -13.63 -33.32
CA ASP A 343 -20.95 -14.45 -32.27
C ASP A 343 -19.90 -13.69 -31.43
N GLY A 344 -19.67 -12.41 -31.74
CA GLY A 344 -18.71 -11.53 -31.06
C GLY A 344 -17.25 -11.91 -31.29
N LYS A 345 -16.94 -12.75 -32.30
CA LYS A 345 -15.58 -13.21 -32.56
C LYS A 345 -15.00 -12.61 -33.82
N VAL A 346 -13.74 -12.22 -33.75
CA VAL A 346 -13.00 -11.69 -34.89
C VAL A 346 -11.62 -12.33 -35.01
N ASP A 347 -11.06 -12.20 -36.20
CA ASP A 347 -9.67 -12.55 -36.45
C ASP A 347 -8.75 -11.56 -35.72
N LEU A 348 -7.85 -12.09 -34.90
CA LEU A 348 -6.76 -11.34 -34.29
C LEU A 348 -5.44 -11.73 -34.96
N TYR A 349 -4.48 -10.82 -34.90
CA TYR A 349 -3.11 -11.01 -35.37
C TYR A 349 -2.16 -10.87 -34.19
N ASP A 350 -1.13 -11.71 -34.17
CA ASP A 350 -0.06 -11.64 -33.17
C ASP A 350 0.80 -10.40 -33.42
N GLY A 351 0.92 -9.52 -32.43
CA GLY A 351 1.73 -8.30 -32.53
C GLY A 351 3.22 -8.56 -32.82
N ARG A 352 3.74 -9.72 -32.38
CA ARG A 352 5.17 -10.05 -32.51
C ARG A 352 5.54 -10.58 -33.88
N THR A 353 4.69 -11.42 -34.45
CA THR A 353 4.95 -12.12 -35.71
C THR A 353 4.19 -11.51 -36.88
N GLY A 354 3.07 -10.82 -36.62
CA GLY A 354 2.10 -10.37 -37.61
C GLY A 354 1.22 -11.49 -38.16
N GLU A 355 1.38 -12.73 -37.68
CA GLU A 355 0.59 -13.86 -38.16
C GLU A 355 -0.82 -13.85 -37.55
N LYS A 356 -1.79 -14.29 -38.33
CA LYS A 356 -3.18 -14.44 -37.88
C LYS A 356 -3.29 -15.65 -36.95
N PHE A 357 -4.03 -15.53 -35.85
CA PHE A 357 -4.35 -16.68 -35.00
C PHE A 357 -5.23 -17.72 -35.72
N ASP A 358 -5.04 -19.00 -35.38
CA ASP A 358 -5.73 -20.13 -36.02
C ASP A 358 -7.26 -20.07 -35.91
N ARG A 359 -7.78 -19.45 -34.84
CA ARG A 359 -9.21 -19.39 -34.53
C ARG A 359 -9.62 -17.96 -34.20
N PRO A 360 -10.84 -17.54 -34.59
CA PRO A 360 -11.36 -16.24 -34.22
C PRO A 360 -11.60 -16.19 -32.69
N VAL A 361 -11.33 -15.02 -32.12
CA VAL A 361 -11.30 -14.78 -30.67
C VAL A 361 -12.45 -13.84 -30.31
N THR A 362 -13.08 -14.08 -29.16
CA THR A 362 -14.08 -13.15 -28.63
C THR A 362 -13.40 -11.87 -28.18
N VAL A 363 -13.79 -10.76 -28.79
CA VAL A 363 -13.28 -9.42 -28.50
C VAL A 363 -14.46 -8.50 -28.19
N GLY A 364 -14.22 -7.45 -27.43
CA GLY A 364 -15.21 -6.39 -27.24
C GLY A 364 -14.88 -5.48 -26.08
N ILE A 365 -15.87 -4.73 -25.59
CA ILE A 365 -15.66 -3.74 -24.54
C ILE A 365 -16.20 -4.24 -23.21
N ILE A 366 -15.33 -4.28 -22.21
CA ILE A 366 -15.68 -4.67 -20.85
C ILE A 366 -15.35 -3.55 -19.86
N TYR A 367 -16.15 -3.41 -18.81
CA TYR A 367 -15.90 -2.46 -17.74
C TYR A 367 -15.04 -3.07 -16.63
N MET A 368 -13.80 -2.60 -16.51
CA MET A 368 -12.83 -3.10 -15.54
C MET A 368 -12.55 -2.07 -14.45
N LEU A 369 -12.39 -2.56 -13.23
CA LEU A 369 -12.10 -1.76 -12.03
C LEU A 369 -10.68 -2.05 -11.54
N LYS A 370 -9.99 -1.00 -11.08
CA LYS A 370 -8.79 -1.11 -10.25
C LYS A 370 -9.20 -1.20 -8.78
N LEU A 371 -8.84 -2.28 -8.09
CA LEU A 371 -9.19 -2.45 -6.68
C LEU A 371 -8.16 -1.77 -5.78
N ALA A 372 -8.58 -1.39 -4.57
CA ALA A 372 -7.71 -0.91 -3.49
C ALA A 372 -6.90 -2.08 -2.86
N HIS A 373 -6.22 -2.83 -3.72
CA HIS A 373 -5.35 -3.95 -3.41
C HIS A 373 -4.11 -3.82 -4.28
N LEU A 374 -3.33 -2.80 -3.99
CA LEU A 374 -2.15 -2.43 -4.76
C LEU A 374 -0.93 -3.20 -4.24
N VAL A 375 0.00 -3.50 -5.13
CA VAL A 375 1.22 -4.24 -4.78
C VAL A 375 2.10 -3.43 -3.82
N GLU A 376 2.20 -2.11 -4.04
CA GLU A 376 3.04 -1.20 -3.23
C GLU A 376 2.64 -1.22 -1.74
N ASP A 377 1.35 -1.38 -1.46
CA ASP A 377 0.84 -1.47 -0.10
C ASP A 377 1.15 -2.82 0.54
N LYS A 378 1.30 -3.88 -0.25
CA LYS A 378 1.44 -5.27 0.23
C LYS A 378 2.87 -5.76 0.29
N ILE A 379 3.77 -5.22 -0.55
CA ILE A 379 5.17 -5.59 -0.51
C ILE A 379 5.77 -5.16 0.83
N HIS A 380 6.46 -6.09 1.48
CA HIS A 380 7.13 -5.88 2.75
C HIS A 380 8.34 -6.80 2.84
N ALA A 381 9.48 -6.23 3.21
CA ALA A 381 10.71 -6.96 3.44
C ALA A 381 11.36 -6.42 4.72
N ARG A 382 11.97 -7.34 5.47
CA ARG A 382 12.66 -7.03 6.71
C ARG A 382 13.97 -7.82 6.74
N SER A 383 15.06 -7.14 7.07
CA SER A 383 16.32 -7.77 7.45
C SER A 383 16.39 -7.86 8.98
N THR A 384 16.59 -6.74 9.65
CA THR A 384 16.52 -6.58 11.11
C THR A 384 15.43 -5.57 11.45
N GLY A 385 15.04 -5.45 12.71
CA GLY A 385 13.96 -4.54 13.08
C GLY A 385 13.65 -4.58 14.57
N PRO A 386 12.55 -3.94 15.00
CA PRO A 386 12.16 -3.94 16.40
C PRO A 386 11.69 -5.32 16.85
N TYR A 387 11.79 -5.51 18.17
CA TYR A 387 11.43 -6.74 18.87
C TYR A 387 10.45 -6.43 20.01
N SER A 388 9.64 -7.42 20.35
CA SER A 388 8.77 -7.39 21.53
C SER A 388 9.61 -7.32 22.80
N LEU A 389 9.21 -6.46 23.74
CA LEU A 389 9.91 -6.32 25.03
C LEU A 389 9.84 -7.61 25.87
N VAL A 390 8.72 -8.34 25.77
CA VAL A 390 8.46 -9.52 26.59
C VAL A 390 9.04 -10.77 25.95
N THR A 391 8.61 -11.08 24.72
CA THR A 391 8.96 -12.33 24.05
C THR A 391 10.28 -12.26 23.29
N GLN A 392 10.87 -11.07 23.12
CA GLN A 392 12.05 -10.82 22.27
C GLN A 392 11.91 -11.24 20.81
N GLN A 393 10.70 -11.60 20.36
CA GLN A 393 10.41 -11.95 18.97
C GLN A 393 10.27 -10.70 18.09
N PRO A 394 10.57 -10.80 16.79
CA PRO A 394 10.23 -9.78 15.80
C PRO A 394 8.79 -9.28 15.97
N LEU A 395 8.59 -7.96 16.01
CA LEU A 395 7.22 -7.41 16.01
C LEU A 395 6.43 -7.84 14.77
N GLY A 396 5.11 -7.82 14.85
CA GLY A 396 4.23 -8.16 13.73
C GLY A 396 3.79 -6.94 12.93
N GLY A 397 3.56 -7.13 11.62
CA GLY A 397 2.92 -6.14 10.76
C GLY A 397 3.87 -5.13 10.11
N LYS A 398 3.51 -4.72 8.89
CA LYS A 398 4.31 -3.81 8.04
C LYS A 398 4.57 -2.45 8.71
N ALA A 399 3.56 -1.88 9.36
CA ALA A 399 3.65 -0.57 10.01
C ALA A 399 4.71 -0.50 11.12
N GLN A 400 5.03 -1.63 11.74
CA GLN A 400 6.05 -1.73 12.80
C GLN A 400 7.38 -2.29 12.27
N PHE A 401 7.56 -2.37 10.95
CA PHE A 401 8.68 -3.05 10.33
C PHE A 401 8.82 -4.51 10.82
N GLY A 402 7.68 -5.18 10.92
CA GLY A 402 7.55 -6.50 11.53
C GLY A 402 8.09 -7.65 10.70
N GLY A 403 8.34 -8.79 11.33
CA GLY A 403 8.70 -10.04 10.66
C GLY A 403 7.49 -10.78 10.12
N GLN A 404 7.72 -11.74 9.22
CA GLN A 404 6.68 -12.70 8.85
C GLN A 404 6.54 -13.77 9.92
N ARG A 405 5.31 -14.23 10.12
CA ARG A 405 5.05 -15.31 11.06
C ARG A 405 5.39 -16.63 10.42
N PHE A 406 6.33 -17.35 11.02
CA PHE A 406 6.55 -18.77 10.73
C PHE A 406 5.64 -19.57 11.67
N GLY A 407 4.56 -20.12 11.12
CA GLY A 407 3.52 -20.79 11.90
C GLY A 407 3.80 -22.27 12.11
N GLU A 408 2.95 -22.91 12.92
CA GLU A 408 3.02 -24.35 13.20
C GLU A 408 2.93 -25.20 11.92
N MET A 409 2.08 -24.81 10.96
CA MET A 409 1.96 -25.52 9.69
C MET A 409 3.25 -25.44 8.86
N GLU A 410 3.94 -24.31 8.87
CA GLU A 410 5.22 -24.17 8.20
C GLU A 410 6.35 -24.91 8.92
N VAL A 411 6.30 -25.02 10.24
CA VAL A 411 7.20 -25.89 11.03
C VAL A 411 7.06 -27.34 10.59
N TRP A 412 5.83 -27.88 10.54
CA TRP A 412 5.59 -29.25 10.08
C TRP A 412 6.09 -29.49 8.66
N ALA A 413 6.03 -28.48 7.79
CA ALA A 413 6.58 -28.59 6.45
C ALA A 413 8.10 -28.81 6.49
N LEU A 414 8.84 -28.04 7.29
CA LEU A 414 10.30 -28.23 7.41
C LEU A 414 10.67 -29.53 8.11
N GLU A 415 9.90 -29.96 9.11
CA GLU A 415 10.07 -31.26 9.76
C GLU A 415 9.91 -32.41 8.76
N ALA A 416 8.88 -32.35 7.90
CA ALA A 416 8.64 -33.36 6.86
C ALA A 416 9.77 -33.43 5.83
N TYR A 417 10.44 -32.30 5.55
CA TYR A 417 11.63 -32.28 4.69
C TYR A 417 12.90 -32.77 5.39
N GLY A 418 12.90 -32.96 6.71
CA GLY A 418 14.11 -33.23 7.50
C GLY A 418 15.06 -32.03 7.55
N ALA A 419 14.55 -30.80 7.36
CA ALA A 419 15.34 -29.58 7.29
C ALA A 419 15.71 -29.04 8.69
N ALA A 420 16.42 -29.85 9.48
CA ALA A 420 16.68 -29.59 10.90
C ALA A 420 17.37 -28.25 11.17
N HIS A 421 18.47 -27.94 10.46
CA HIS A 421 19.21 -26.69 10.67
C HIS A 421 18.41 -25.44 10.25
N ILE A 422 17.63 -25.53 9.17
CA ILE A 422 16.77 -24.42 8.72
C ILE A 422 15.68 -24.16 9.77
N LEU A 423 15.07 -25.22 10.29
CA LEU A 423 14.06 -25.10 11.33
C LEU A 423 14.66 -24.50 12.61
N GLN A 424 15.83 -24.99 13.04
CA GLN A 424 16.55 -24.44 14.20
C GLN A 424 16.85 -22.95 14.01
N GLU A 425 17.35 -22.55 12.84
CA GLU A 425 17.67 -21.15 12.52
C GLU A 425 16.44 -20.25 12.60
N MET A 426 15.30 -20.70 12.05
CA MET A 426 14.03 -19.96 12.08
C MET A 426 13.48 -19.76 13.49
N LEU A 427 13.68 -20.74 14.38
CA LEU A 427 13.20 -20.72 15.76
C LEU A 427 14.16 -20.03 16.74
N THR A 428 15.40 -19.72 16.32
CA THR A 428 16.45 -19.18 17.21
C THR A 428 17.00 -17.85 16.69
N VAL A 429 18.10 -17.87 15.93
CA VAL A 429 18.88 -16.69 15.51
C VAL A 429 18.11 -15.72 14.62
N LYS A 430 17.07 -16.18 13.92
CA LYS A 430 16.15 -15.32 13.13
C LYS A 430 14.99 -14.74 13.94
N SER A 431 14.83 -15.15 15.21
CA SER A 431 13.71 -14.78 16.06
C SER A 431 14.18 -14.21 17.41
N ASP A 432 14.21 -15.03 18.46
CA ASP A 432 14.29 -14.63 19.86
C ASP A 432 15.55 -15.13 20.57
N ASP A 433 16.53 -15.69 19.86
CA ASP A 433 17.89 -15.81 20.39
C ASP A 433 18.57 -14.43 20.36
N VAL A 434 18.53 -13.74 21.49
CA VAL A 434 19.00 -12.35 21.65
C VAL A 434 20.50 -12.22 21.35
N VAL A 435 21.31 -13.19 21.78
CA VAL A 435 22.77 -13.15 21.59
C VAL A 435 23.12 -13.71 20.23
N GLY A 436 22.50 -14.83 19.84
CA GLY A 436 22.74 -15.48 18.55
C GLY A 436 22.41 -14.58 17.37
N ARG A 437 21.31 -13.80 17.41
CA ARG A 437 20.96 -12.90 16.30
C ARG A 437 21.97 -11.79 16.07
N VAL A 438 22.56 -11.23 17.13
CA VAL A 438 23.58 -10.16 17.02
C VAL A 438 24.87 -10.75 16.47
N LYS A 439 25.32 -11.88 17.02
CA LYS A 439 26.50 -12.59 16.52
C LYS A 439 26.35 -13.03 15.07
N THR A 440 25.18 -13.53 14.69
CA THR A 440 24.86 -13.93 13.32
C THR A 440 24.96 -12.73 12.38
N TYR A 441 24.41 -11.58 12.76
CA TYR A 441 24.53 -10.36 11.97
C TYR A 441 26.01 -9.93 11.81
N GLU A 442 26.79 -9.96 12.88
CA GLU A 442 28.23 -9.68 12.82
C GLU A 442 28.99 -10.66 11.92
N ALA A 443 28.72 -11.96 12.04
CA ALA A 443 29.34 -13.00 11.23
C ALA A 443 29.05 -12.78 9.74
N ILE A 444 27.80 -12.48 9.38
CA ILE A 444 27.40 -12.17 7.99
C ILE A 444 28.17 -10.95 7.46
N VAL A 445 28.30 -9.89 8.27
CA VAL A 445 29.02 -8.67 7.86
C VAL A 445 30.53 -8.93 7.71
N LYS A 446 31.12 -9.77 8.56
CA LYS A 446 32.54 -10.15 8.51
C LYS A 446 32.85 -11.21 7.45
N GLY A 447 31.85 -11.96 7.00
CA GLY A 447 32.01 -13.13 6.13
C GLY A 447 32.47 -14.38 6.89
N ASP A 448 32.26 -14.42 8.21
CA ASP A 448 32.60 -15.55 9.07
C ASP A 448 31.48 -16.59 9.09
N GLU A 449 31.78 -17.81 9.56
CA GLU A 449 30.77 -18.84 9.77
C GLU A 449 29.75 -18.44 10.85
N ILE A 450 28.49 -18.83 10.65
CA ILE A 450 27.41 -18.55 11.60
C ILE A 450 27.62 -19.42 12.84
N VAL A 451 27.55 -18.78 14.01
CA VAL A 451 27.73 -19.42 15.31
C VAL A 451 26.52 -20.32 15.64
N GLU A 452 26.75 -21.39 16.39
CA GLU A 452 25.67 -22.25 16.89
C GLU A 452 24.61 -21.47 17.68
N ALA A 453 23.36 -21.88 17.50
CA ALA A 453 22.20 -21.26 18.12
C ALA A 453 22.19 -21.50 19.64
N GLY A 454 21.83 -20.46 20.39
CA GLY A 454 21.59 -20.53 21.82
C GLY A 454 20.17 -20.94 22.18
N VAL A 455 19.83 -20.76 23.46
CA VAL A 455 18.48 -21.04 23.97
C VAL A 455 17.53 -19.88 23.66
N PRO A 456 16.39 -20.13 23.01
CA PRO A 456 15.35 -19.12 22.74
C PRO A 456 14.89 -18.39 23.99
N GLU A 457 14.69 -17.08 23.90
CA GLU A 457 14.20 -16.31 25.04
C GLU A 457 12.76 -16.70 25.42
N SER A 458 11.91 -17.06 24.45
CA SER A 458 10.57 -17.57 24.72
C SER A 458 10.55 -18.80 25.63
N PHE A 459 11.56 -19.68 25.52
CA PHE A 459 11.70 -20.84 26.39
C PHE A 459 12.07 -20.43 27.82
N LYS A 460 12.99 -19.46 27.99
CA LYS A 460 13.34 -18.93 29.32
C LYS A 460 12.13 -18.26 29.98
N VAL A 461 11.37 -17.49 29.22
CA VAL A 461 10.12 -16.86 29.69
C VAL A 461 9.12 -17.93 30.14
N LEU A 462 8.92 -18.99 29.35
CA LEU A 462 8.05 -20.12 29.72
C LEU A 462 8.46 -20.76 31.05
N VAL A 463 9.75 -21.04 31.25
CA VAL A 463 10.25 -21.62 32.50
C VAL A 463 9.96 -20.69 33.69
N LYS A 464 10.16 -19.38 33.53
CA LYS A 464 9.86 -18.39 34.59
C LYS A 464 8.36 -18.29 34.86
N GLU A 465 7.52 -18.32 33.82
CA GLU A 465 6.05 -18.33 33.97
C GLU A 465 5.56 -19.57 34.72
N LEU A 466 6.06 -20.76 34.39
CA LEU A 466 5.70 -21.99 35.10
C LEU A 466 6.20 -21.99 36.55
N ARG A 467 7.41 -21.48 36.82
CA ARG A 467 7.91 -21.27 38.19
C ARG A 467 7.06 -20.31 39.00
N SER A 468 6.50 -19.27 38.36
CA SER A 468 5.59 -18.32 39.01
C SER A 468 4.29 -18.96 39.50
N LEU A 469 3.88 -20.09 38.89
CA LEU A 469 2.73 -20.89 39.30
C LEU A 469 3.03 -21.85 40.47
N GLY A 470 4.27 -21.85 40.99
CA GLY A 470 4.72 -22.77 42.02
C GLY A 470 5.18 -24.14 41.50
N LEU A 471 5.41 -24.28 40.19
CA LEU A 471 5.98 -25.49 39.60
C LEU A 471 7.52 -25.40 39.59
N SER A 472 8.21 -26.33 40.24
CA SER A 472 9.67 -26.43 40.18
C SER A 472 10.09 -27.07 38.86
N ILE A 473 10.62 -26.27 37.94
CA ILE A 473 11.15 -26.73 36.65
C ILE A 473 12.62 -26.41 36.59
N ASP A 474 13.42 -27.45 36.35
CA ASP A 474 14.88 -27.36 36.21
C ASP A 474 15.31 -28.04 34.92
N VAL A 475 16.25 -27.42 34.22
CA VAL A 475 16.84 -27.99 33.00
C VAL A 475 18.09 -28.75 33.39
N ILE A 476 18.15 -30.01 33.00
CA ILE A 476 19.19 -30.94 33.43
C ILE A 476 20.02 -31.35 32.20
N ASN A 477 21.34 -31.43 32.35
CA ASN A 477 22.23 -31.94 31.32
C ASN A 477 22.39 -33.47 31.38
N GLU A 478 23.20 -34.07 30.50
CA GLU A 478 23.46 -35.51 30.50
C GLU A 478 24.08 -36.04 31.81
N ASP A 479 24.77 -35.19 32.57
CA ASP A 479 25.42 -35.50 33.85
C ASP A 479 24.47 -35.36 35.08
N GLU A 480 23.17 -35.23 34.85
CA GLU A 480 22.15 -34.94 35.88
C GLU A 480 22.37 -33.63 36.67
N GLN A 481 23.13 -32.69 36.11
CA GLN A 481 23.39 -31.39 36.73
C GLN A 481 22.43 -30.33 36.21
N THR A 482 21.93 -29.50 37.13
CA THR A 482 21.07 -28.38 36.79
C THR A 482 21.84 -27.32 36.02
N VAL A 483 21.31 -26.93 34.86
CA VAL A 483 21.80 -25.79 34.08
C VAL A 483 21.08 -24.53 34.56
N GLU A 484 21.83 -23.56 35.06
CA GLU A 484 21.30 -22.24 35.39
C GLU A 484 21.34 -21.34 34.16
N PHE A 485 20.20 -20.72 33.83
CA PHE A 485 20.14 -19.68 32.83
C PHE A 485 20.62 -18.36 33.45
N THR A 486 21.76 -17.85 32.98
CA THR A 486 22.31 -16.56 33.43
C THR A 486 21.34 -15.42 33.03
N GLU A 487 21.04 -14.52 33.97
CA GLU A 487 20.10 -13.40 33.75
C GLU A 487 20.77 -12.19 33.06
N ASP A 488 22.11 -12.15 33.02
CA ASP A 488 22.89 -11.02 32.51
C ASP A 488 23.42 -11.28 31.08
N THR A 489 22.81 -10.64 30.09
CA THR A 489 23.28 -10.64 28.69
C THR A 489 24.56 -9.83 28.45
N SER A 490 25.04 -9.11 29.46
CA SER A 490 26.18 -8.17 29.36
C SER A 490 27.54 -8.80 29.70
N ARG A 491 27.55 -10.02 30.25
CA ARG A 491 28.77 -10.76 30.61
C ARG A 491 28.62 -12.22 30.21
N ASP A 492 28.86 -12.54 28.94
CA ASP A 492 29.19 -13.92 28.56
C ASP A 492 30.44 -13.94 27.68
N LEU A 493 31.58 -13.90 28.39
CA LEU A 493 32.75 -14.68 28.01
C LEU A 493 32.36 -16.15 28.20
N LEU A 494 32.14 -16.86 27.09
CA LEU A 494 32.27 -18.32 26.95
C LEU A 494 32.14 -19.10 28.27
N SER A 495 30.92 -19.43 28.69
CA SER A 495 30.74 -20.42 29.75
C SER A 495 29.59 -21.38 29.45
N ASN A 496 30.00 -22.62 29.15
CA ASN A 496 29.28 -23.88 29.38
C ASN A 496 27.97 -24.16 28.62
N ILE A 497 27.73 -23.54 27.46
CA ILE A 497 26.61 -23.96 26.57
C ILE A 497 26.96 -25.20 25.73
N ASP A 498 28.24 -25.53 25.54
CA ASP A 498 28.72 -26.73 24.82
C ASP A 498 28.20 -28.07 25.37
N ARG A 499 27.45 -28.07 26.49
CA ARG A 499 26.88 -29.26 27.13
C ARG A 499 25.37 -29.41 26.97
N ILE A 500 24.65 -28.43 26.41
CA ILE A 500 23.25 -28.65 26.01
C ILE A 500 23.26 -29.04 24.55
N ASN A 501 23.06 -30.33 24.30
CA ASN A 501 22.98 -30.87 22.95
C ASN A 501 21.64 -30.49 22.28
N LEU A 502 21.59 -29.29 21.70
CA LEU A 502 20.45 -28.81 20.92
C LEU A 502 20.31 -29.50 19.56
N THR A 503 21.28 -30.33 19.15
CA THR A 503 21.26 -31.03 17.86
C THR A 503 20.40 -32.29 17.87
N GLY A 504 20.04 -32.80 19.07
CA GLY A 504 19.23 -34.02 19.22
C GLY A 504 19.93 -35.32 18.81
N PHE A 505 21.21 -35.28 18.42
CA PHE A 505 22.01 -36.46 18.08
C PHE A 505 22.88 -36.87 19.28
N GLU A 506 22.72 -38.09 19.80
CA GLU A 506 23.69 -38.64 20.76
C GLU A 506 25.10 -38.57 20.15
N ARG A 507 26.06 -37.99 20.88
CA ARG A 507 27.48 -38.12 20.53
C ARG A 507 27.84 -39.60 20.66
N THR A 508 27.75 -40.33 19.55
CA THR A 508 28.39 -41.63 19.44
C THR A 508 29.89 -41.38 19.45
N GLY A 509 30.52 -41.78 20.56
CA GLY A 509 31.96 -41.58 20.75
C GLY A 509 32.75 -42.38 19.73
N ASP A 510 33.58 -41.67 18.97
CA ASP A 510 34.88 -42.12 18.48
C ASP A 510 35.91 -41.00 18.72
#